data_AF-A0A0C1RI26-F1
#
_entry.id   AF-A0A0C1RI26-F1
#
_cell.length_a   1.000
_cell.length_b   1.000
_cell.length_c   1.000
_cell.angle_alpha   90.00
_cell.angle_beta   90.00
_cell.angle_gamma   90.00
#
_symmetry.space_group_name_H-M   'P 1'
#
loop_
_entity.id
_entity.type
_entity.pdbx_description
1 polymer ?
#
loop_
_entity_poly.entity_id
_entity_poly.type
_entity_poly.pdbx_seq_one_letter_code
_entity_poly.pdbx_strand_id
1 'polypeptide(L)'
;MLLDLHTHSVQSDDGRAKVENYCKWIRKKELPLDGFVLTEHRQFDSESDYRHLEDEYGLVILKASEVESDFGHVLVFGVTDELQATLDFTDVRLPLEHVLYQSHQAGAFAAPCHPGRKRVGLFSHYEQKGQVDGVHTVEVLNGGSIPGEDDLSLKMAAKYKYKGFGGSDSHVVSRIGYCATDFPEQKIYNMDDLVNALEGGSFHAVSLRPTQSD
;
A
#
# COMPACT_ATOMS: atom_id res chain seq x y z
N MET A 1 -5.48 -7.47 13.36
CA MET A 1 -6.25 -7.51 12.11
C MET A 1 -5.24 -7.50 10.99
N LEU A 2 -5.38 -8.38 10.01
CA LEU A 2 -4.41 -8.54 8.92
C LEU A 2 -4.97 -8.01 7.61
N LEU A 3 -4.37 -6.94 7.09
CA LEU A 3 -4.80 -6.27 5.86
C LEU A 3 -3.71 -6.30 4.81
N ASP A 4 -4.08 -6.59 3.57
CA ASP A 4 -3.20 -6.35 2.43
C ASP A 4 -3.34 -4.89 1.96
N LEU A 5 -2.32 -4.07 2.20
CA LEU A 5 -2.40 -2.62 1.98
C LEU A 5 -2.09 -2.18 0.54
N HIS A 6 -1.78 -3.11 -0.35
CA HIS A 6 -1.33 -2.77 -1.70
C HIS A 6 -1.87 -3.78 -2.70
N THR A 7 -2.97 -3.45 -3.36
CA THR A 7 -3.59 -4.29 -4.39
C THR A 7 -4.15 -3.45 -5.52
N HIS A 8 -4.13 -4.00 -6.73
CA HIS A 8 -4.60 -3.34 -7.94
C HIS A 8 -5.76 -4.13 -8.55
N SER A 9 -6.80 -3.43 -8.99
CA SER A 9 -7.95 -4.01 -9.66
C SER A 9 -7.99 -3.67 -11.15
N VAL A 10 -9.08 -4.00 -11.82
CA VAL A 10 -9.33 -3.59 -13.22
C VAL A 10 -9.46 -2.07 -13.40
N GLN A 11 -9.45 -1.29 -12.32
CA GLN A 11 -9.43 0.16 -12.39
C GLN A 11 -8.02 0.70 -12.64
N SER A 12 -6.96 0.06 -12.11
CA SER A 12 -5.57 0.36 -12.48
C SER A 12 -5.31 0.05 -13.96
N ASP A 13 -4.33 0.73 -14.55
CA ASP A 13 -3.96 0.59 -15.95
C ASP A 13 -3.31 -0.77 -16.28
N ASP A 14 -2.78 -1.47 -15.28
CA ASP A 14 -2.12 -2.77 -15.41
C ASP A 14 -2.76 -3.90 -14.59
N GLY A 15 -3.75 -3.59 -13.75
CA GLY A 15 -4.48 -4.56 -12.97
C GLY A 15 -5.53 -5.33 -13.79
N ARG A 16 -5.69 -6.62 -13.49
CA ARG A 16 -6.60 -7.52 -14.25
C ARG A 16 -7.64 -8.20 -13.38
N ALA A 17 -7.56 -7.98 -12.07
CA ALA A 17 -8.41 -8.65 -11.09
C ALA A 17 -9.67 -7.82 -10.82
N LYS A 18 -10.84 -8.43 -11.03
CA LYS A 18 -12.07 -7.89 -10.45
C LYS A 18 -12.02 -8.05 -8.94
N VAL A 19 -12.47 -7.04 -8.20
CA VAL A 19 -12.49 -7.05 -6.72
C VAL A 19 -13.22 -8.27 -6.15
N GLU A 20 -14.34 -8.65 -6.76
CA GLU A 20 -15.08 -9.87 -6.38
C GLU A 20 -14.21 -11.14 -6.50
N ASN A 21 -13.30 -11.22 -7.48
CA ASN A 21 -12.42 -12.38 -7.63
C ASN A 21 -11.37 -12.44 -6.53
N TYR A 22 -10.89 -11.29 -6.02
CA TYR A 22 -10.06 -11.26 -4.82
C TYR A 22 -10.80 -11.84 -3.63
N CYS A 23 -12.03 -11.38 -3.38
CA CYS A 23 -12.87 -11.86 -2.28
C CYS A 23 -13.10 -13.38 -2.36
N LYS A 24 -13.49 -13.88 -3.54
CA LYS A 24 -13.65 -15.33 -3.80
C LYS A 24 -12.36 -16.10 -3.55
N TRP A 25 -11.22 -15.57 -3.96
CA TRP A 25 -9.94 -16.25 -3.80
C TRP A 25 -9.50 -16.29 -2.34
N ILE A 26 -9.59 -15.17 -1.61
CA ILE A 26 -9.30 -15.09 -0.17
C ILE A 26 -10.09 -16.17 0.58
N ARG A 27 -11.41 -16.26 0.34
CA ARG A 27 -12.26 -17.27 0.99
C ARG A 27 -11.96 -18.69 0.51
N LYS A 28 -11.80 -18.91 -0.79
CA LYS A 28 -11.51 -20.25 -1.34
C LYS A 28 -10.18 -20.82 -0.86
N LYS A 29 -9.18 -19.96 -0.64
CA LYS A 29 -7.83 -20.35 -0.20
C LYS A 29 -7.64 -20.23 1.30
N GLU A 30 -8.67 -19.84 2.04
CA GLU A 30 -8.62 -19.64 3.49
C GLU A 30 -7.44 -18.74 3.89
N LEU A 31 -7.18 -17.70 3.09
CA LEU A 31 -6.12 -16.74 3.40
C LEU A 31 -6.50 -16.02 4.70
N PRO A 32 -5.55 -15.77 5.62
CA PRO A 32 -5.82 -15.18 6.92
C PRO A 32 -6.03 -13.65 6.85
N LEU A 33 -6.50 -13.13 5.71
CA LEU A 33 -6.77 -11.71 5.51
C LEU A 33 -8.15 -11.35 6.05
N ASP A 34 -8.19 -10.27 6.81
CA ASP A 34 -9.44 -9.63 7.26
C ASP A 34 -9.95 -8.60 6.22
N GLY A 35 -9.11 -8.22 5.27
CA GLY A 35 -9.43 -7.22 4.25
C GLY A 35 -8.24 -6.83 3.38
N PHE A 36 -8.46 -5.90 2.47
CA PHE A 36 -7.44 -5.36 1.58
C PHE A 36 -7.77 -3.92 1.15
N VAL A 37 -6.75 -3.22 0.67
CA VAL A 37 -6.84 -1.85 0.16
C VAL A 37 -6.51 -1.85 -1.33
N LEU A 38 -7.42 -1.29 -2.12
CA LEU A 38 -7.22 -1.00 -3.53
C LEU A 38 -6.41 0.28 -3.67
N THR A 39 -5.25 0.23 -4.32
CA THR A 39 -4.29 1.34 -4.42
C THR A 39 -3.98 1.63 -5.89
N GLU A 40 -5.01 1.94 -6.67
CA GLU A 40 -4.90 2.00 -8.13
C GLU A 40 -3.88 3.05 -8.59
N HIS A 41 -3.16 2.77 -9.69
CA HIS A 41 -2.16 3.68 -10.22
C HIS A 41 -2.75 5.00 -10.71
N ARG A 42 -2.13 6.10 -10.28
CA ARG A 42 -2.30 7.47 -10.82
C ARG A 42 -3.73 8.01 -10.79
N GLN A 43 -4.61 7.40 -9.98
CA GLN A 43 -6.01 7.78 -9.86
C GLN A 43 -6.58 7.38 -8.51
N PHE A 44 -7.77 7.87 -8.21
CA PHE A 44 -8.58 7.39 -7.11
C PHE A 44 -9.99 7.05 -7.62
N ASP A 45 -10.43 5.82 -7.40
CA ASP A 45 -11.78 5.38 -7.77
C ASP A 45 -12.78 5.80 -6.70
N SER A 46 -13.42 6.95 -6.86
CA SER A 46 -14.51 7.43 -5.99
C SER A 46 -15.83 6.68 -6.23
N GLU A 47 -16.03 6.13 -7.43
CA GLU A 47 -17.33 5.71 -7.93
C GLU A 47 -17.72 4.28 -7.55
N SER A 48 -16.75 3.35 -7.52
CA SER A 48 -17.07 1.96 -7.20
C SER A 48 -17.48 1.78 -5.74
N ASP A 49 -18.54 0.99 -5.53
CA ASP A 49 -19.05 0.62 -4.20
C ASP A 49 -18.93 -0.89 -3.98
N TYR A 50 -18.10 -1.27 -3.01
CA TYR A 50 -17.81 -2.66 -2.69
C TYR A 50 -18.49 -3.16 -1.40
N ARG A 51 -19.37 -2.37 -0.77
CA ARG A 51 -20.05 -2.76 0.49
C ARG A 51 -20.79 -4.10 0.40
N HIS A 52 -21.41 -4.37 -0.75
CA HIS A 52 -22.07 -5.64 -0.99
C HIS A 52 -21.10 -6.85 -0.93
N LEU A 53 -19.85 -6.67 -1.37
CA LEU A 53 -18.80 -7.68 -1.25
C LEU A 53 -18.28 -7.77 0.18
N GLU A 54 -18.17 -6.65 0.89
CA GLU A 54 -17.81 -6.63 2.30
C GLU A 54 -18.82 -7.46 3.12
N ASP A 55 -20.12 -7.26 2.88
CA ASP A 55 -21.20 -8.01 3.54
C ASP A 55 -21.20 -9.50 3.15
N GLU A 56 -21.07 -9.81 1.86
CA GLU A 56 -21.12 -11.19 1.36
C GLU A 56 -19.91 -12.01 1.83
N TYR A 57 -18.72 -11.41 1.79
CA TYR A 57 -17.48 -12.11 2.08
C TYR A 57 -16.97 -11.83 3.49
N GLY A 58 -17.52 -10.90 4.27
CA GLY A 58 -17.01 -10.54 5.60
C GLY A 58 -15.59 -10.00 5.58
N LEU A 59 -15.25 -9.19 4.58
CA LEU A 59 -13.92 -8.59 4.37
C LEU A 59 -14.04 -7.07 4.42
N VAL A 60 -13.01 -6.39 4.90
CA VAL A 60 -12.90 -4.92 4.79
C VAL A 60 -12.25 -4.58 3.45
N ILE A 61 -12.90 -3.74 2.64
CA ILE A 61 -12.43 -3.35 1.30
C ILE A 61 -12.33 -1.83 1.26
N LEU A 62 -11.10 -1.33 1.35
CA LEU A 62 -10.82 0.10 1.33
C LEU A 62 -10.25 0.54 -0.02
N LYS A 63 -10.33 1.84 -0.32
CA LYS A 63 -9.83 2.45 -1.55
C LYS A 63 -8.85 3.56 -1.24
N ALA A 64 -7.72 3.56 -1.92
CA ALA A 64 -6.59 4.47 -1.80
C ALA A 64 -5.98 4.66 -3.20
N SER A 65 -4.81 5.28 -3.29
CA SER A 65 -4.13 5.51 -4.57
C SER A 65 -2.64 5.19 -4.48
N GLU A 66 -2.06 4.70 -5.57
CA GLU A 66 -0.60 4.69 -5.77
C GLU A 66 -0.23 5.82 -6.76
N VAL A 67 0.41 6.86 -6.23
CA VAL A 67 0.90 7.99 -7.03
C VAL A 67 2.39 7.84 -7.31
N GLU A 68 2.87 8.53 -8.34
CA GLU A 68 4.27 8.54 -8.71
C GLU A 68 4.95 9.83 -8.27
N SER A 69 6.14 9.68 -7.68
CA SER A 69 6.98 10.79 -7.25
C SER A 69 8.35 10.74 -7.91
N ASP A 70 9.10 11.81 -7.75
CA ASP A 70 10.49 11.87 -8.19
C ASP A 70 11.42 10.91 -7.41
N PHE A 71 10.93 10.24 -6.36
CA PHE A 71 11.62 9.19 -5.60
C PHE A 71 11.01 7.79 -5.79
N GLY A 72 10.10 7.61 -6.75
CA GLY A 72 9.39 6.34 -6.93
C GLY A 72 7.94 6.42 -6.51
N HIS A 73 7.33 5.27 -6.27
CA HIS A 73 5.87 5.23 -6.01
C HIS A 73 5.55 5.45 -4.53
N VAL A 74 4.35 5.97 -4.29
CA VAL A 74 3.85 6.34 -2.97
C VAL A 74 2.40 5.91 -2.84
N LEU A 75 2.08 5.15 -1.79
CA LEU A 75 0.70 4.88 -1.44
C LEU A 75 0.13 6.06 -0.66
N VAL A 76 -1.08 6.48 -1.02
CA VAL A 76 -1.82 7.58 -0.39
C VAL A 76 -3.16 7.05 0.10
N PHE A 77 -3.27 6.91 1.42
CA PHE A 77 -4.48 6.46 2.14
C PHE A 77 -5.24 7.68 2.67
N GLY A 78 -6.57 7.69 2.57
CA GLY A 78 -7.37 8.86 2.97
C GLY A 78 -7.55 9.91 1.88
N VAL A 79 -7.59 9.49 0.60
CA VAL A 79 -7.78 10.42 -0.52
C VAL A 79 -9.14 11.11 -0.44
N THR A 80 -9.14 12.44 -0.55
CA THR A 80 -10.31 13.32 -0.57
C THR A 80 -10.30 14.20 -1.83
N ASP A 81 -11.44 14.79 -2.17
CA ASP A 81 -11.54 15.77 -3.26
C ASP A 81 -10.58 16.96 -3.06
N GLU A 82 -10.38 17.37 -1.80
CA GLU A 82 -9.43 18.44 -1.46
C GLU A 82 -7.99 18.03 -1.76
N LEU A 83 -7.59 16.81 -1.38
CA LEU A 83 -6.26 16.31 -1.70
C LEU A 83 -6.05 16.22 -3.22
N GLN A 84 -7.03 15.70 -3.97
CA GLN A 84 -6.98 15.61 -5.43
C GLN A 84 -6.96 16.99 -6.12
N ALA A 85 -7.46 18.04 -5.46
CA ALA A 85 -7.34 19.41 -5.96
C ALA A 85 -5.93 20.01 -5.75
N THR A 86 -5.13 19.46 -4.83
CA THR A 86 -3.77 19.93 -4.53
C THR A 86 -2.67 19.11 -5.19
N LEU A 87 -2.94 17.85 -5.52
CA LEU A 87 -2.00 16.92 -6.14
C LEU A 87 -2.59 16.36 -7.44
N ASP A 88 -1.88 16.54 -8.55
CA ASP A 88 -2.20 15.86 -9.81
C ASP A 88 -1.68 14.42 -9.75
N PHE A 89 -2.56 13.47 -9.48
CA PHE A 89 -2.19 12.05 -9.37
C PHE A 89 -1.68 11.46 -10.71
N THR A 90 -1.93 12.14 -11.83
CA THR A 90 -1.42 11.71 -13.15
C THR A 90 0.02 12.14 -13.41
N ASP A 91 0.57 13.06 -12.61
CA ASP A 91 1.97 13.47 -12.70
C ASP A 91 2.88 12.37 -12.15
N VAL A 92 3.85 11.96 -12.96
CA VAL A 92 4.83 10.91 -12.66
C VAL A 92 6.12 11.44 -12.02
N ARG A 93 6.15 12.72 -11.66
CA ARG A 93 7.32 13.40 -11.08
C ARG A 93 6.96 14.31 -9.91
N LEU A 94 5.86 14.03 -9.22
CA LEU A 94 5.48 14.79 -8.03
C LEU A 94 6.67 14.85 -7.06
N PRO A 95 7.04 16.02 -6.51
CA PRO A 95 8.05 16.07 -5.47
C PRO A 95 7.59 15.26 -4.25
N LEU A 96 8.37 14.26 -3.81
CA LEU A 96 7.95 13.37 -2.72
C LEU A 96 7.57 14.16 -1.44
N GLU A 97 8.37 15.16 -1.07
CA GLU A 97 8.07 16.03 0.09
C GLU A 97 6.72 16.73 -0.04
N HIS A 98 6.34 17.11 -1.26
CA HIS A 98 5.06 17.75 -1.52
C HIS A 98 3.91 16.77 -1.36
N VAL A 99 4.05 15.53 -1.86
CA VAL A 99 3.05 14.46 -1.67
C VAL A 99 2.84 14.18 -0.18
N LEU A 100 3.92 14.02 0.58
CA LEU A 100 3.86 13.77 2.02
C LEU A 100 3.19 14.93 2.76
N TYR A 101 3.61 16.17 2.47
CA TYR A 101 3.08 17.36 3.11
C TYR A 101 1.59 17.56 2.84
N GLN A 102 1.15 17.52 1.58
CA GLN A 102 -0.25 17.73 1.23
C GLN A 102 -1.13 16.61 1.77
N SER A 103 -0.67 15.36 1.72
CA SER A 103 -1.39 14.24 2.32
C SER A 103 -1.60 14.47 3.81
N HIS A 104 -0.54 14.82 4.55
CA HIS A 104 -0.66 15.10 5.98
C HIS A 104 -1.59 16.29 6.28
N GLN A 105 -1.54 17.37 5.51
CA GLN A 105 -2.45 18.51 5.67
C GLN A 105 -3.93 18.14 5.44
N ALA A 106 -4.19 17.22 4.51
CA ALA A 106 -5.53 16.72 4.21
C ALA A 106 -6.01 15.62 5.19
N GLY A 107 -5.22 15.27 6.21
CA GLY A 107 -5.54 14.15 7.12
C GLY A 107 -5.38 12.78 6.46
N ALA A 108 -4.65 12.70 5.35
CA ALA A 108 -4.29 11.48 4.64
C ALA A 108 -2.90 10.99 5.09
N PHE A 109 -2.63 9.71 4.87
CA PHE A 109 -1.34 9.09 5.13
C PHE A 109 -0.66 8.71 3.83
N ALA A 110 0.55 9.23 3.60
CA ALA A 110 1.35 8.90 2.43
C ALA A 110 2.65 8.21 2.83
N ALA A 111 2.99 7.11 2.15
CA ALA A 111 4.24 6.39 2.39
C ALA A 111 4.80 5.75 1.11
N PRO A 112 6.13 5.83 0.87
CA PRO A 112 6.75 5.15 -0.26
C PRO A 112 6.51 3.63 -0.23
N CYS A 113 6.09 3.07 -1.36
CA CYS A 113 5.96 1.62 -1.55
C CYS A 113 7.19 1.03 -2.24
N HIS A 114 7.36 -0.30 -2.05
CA HIS A 114 8.45 -1.11 -2.60
C HIS A 114 9.81 -0.39 -2.72
N PRO A 115 10.29 0.26 -1.64
CA PRO A 115 11.36 1.26 -1.66
C PRO A 115 12.74 0.66 -2.03
N GLY A 116 12.89 -0.66 -1.92
CA GLY A 116 14.07 -1.41 -2.33
C GLY A 116 14.15 -1.72 -3.82
N ARG A 117 13.12 -1.40 -4.62
CA ARG A 117 13.16 -1.62 -6.08
C ARG A 117 14.28 -0.81 -6.72
N LYS A 118 15.06 -1.45 -7.59
CA LYS A 118 16.30 -0.86 -8.14
C LYS A 118 16.11 0.38 -9.02
N ARG A 119 14.94 0.53 -9.65
CA ARG A 119 14.66 1.60 -10.64
C ARG A 119 13.66 2.63 -10.17
N VAL A 120 12.70 2.20 -9.34
CA VAL A 120 11.53 2.99 -8.92
C VAL A 120 11.34 2.99 -7.41
N GLY A 121 12.29 2.42 -6.65
CA GLY A 121 12.21 2.40 -5.20
C GLY A 121 12.95 3.60 -4.59
N LEU A 122 12.35 4.19 -3.56
CA LEU A 122 12.90 5.30 -2.75
C LEU A 122 14.40 5.20 -2.51
N PHE A 123 14.88 4.05 -2.06
CA PHE A 123 16.28 3.88 -1.65
C PHE A 123 17.27 3.86 -2.82
N SER A 124 16.80 3.63 -4.05
CA SER A 124 17.63 3.76 -5.25
C SER A 124 18.04 5.21 -5.55
N HIS A 125 17.30 6.18 -5.00
CA HIS A 125 17.55 7.61 -5.21
C HIS A 125 18.34 8.28 -4.09
N TYR A 126 18.38 7.68 -2.89
CA TYR A 126 18.98 8.30 -1.70
C TYR A 126 20.47 8.61 -1.84
N GLU A 127 21.23 7.83 -2.60
CA GLU A 127 22.66 8.11 -2.83
C GLU A 127 22.87 9.41 -3.63
N GLN A 128 21.99 9.70 -4.60
CA GLN A 128 22.15 10.83 -5.52
C GLN A 128 21.40 12.07 -5.05
N LYS A 129 20.18 11.88 -4.52
CA LYS A 129 19.26 12.97 -4.14
C LYS A 129 19.25 13.27 -2.65
N GLY A 130 19.81 12.37 -1.83
CA GLY A 130 19.74 12.47 -0.37
C GLY A 130 18.48 11.85 0.22
N GLN A 131 18.42 11.87 1.55
CA GLN A 131 17.24 11.49 2.31
C GLN A 131 16.18 12.59 2.19
N VAL A 132 14.91 12.19 2.22
CA VAL A 132 13.76 13.08 2.08
C VAL A 132 13.13 13.33 3.45
N ASP A 133 12.89 14.59 3.79
CA ASP A 133 12.23 14.97 5.04
C ASP A 133 10.76 14.54 5.01
N GLY A 134 10.23 14.15 6.18
CA GLY A 134 8.86 13.66 6.33
C GLY A 134 8.68 12.16 6.05
N VAL A 135 9.65 11.47 5.44
CA VAL A 135 9.58 10.00 5.34
C VAL A 135 9.87 9.39 6.72
N HIS A 136 8.90 8.68 7.27
CA HIS A 136 9.03 7.94 8.54
C HIS A 136 8.49 6.51 8.47
N THR A 137 7.79 6.15 7.40
CA THR A 137 7.17 4.83 7.17
C THR A 137 7.34 4.44 5.71
N VAL A 138 7.63 3.16 5.44
CA VAL A 138 7.77 2.61 4.08
C VAL A 138 7.22 1.18 3.98
N GLU A 139 6.88 0.71 2.78
CA GLU A 139 6.48 -0.69 2.55
C GLU A 139 7.72 -1.60 2.54
N VAL A 140 8.04 -2.26 3.64
CA VAL A 140 9.27 -3.06 3.75
C VAL A 140 9.17 -4.46 3.16
N LEU A 141 7.95 -4.98 2.99
CA LEU A 141 7.69 -6.27 2.35
C LEU A 141 6.67 -6.09 1.23
N ASN A 142 7.07 -6.40 0.00
CA ASN A 142 6.22 -6.29 -1.18
C ASN A 142 6.09 -7.66 -1.88
N GLY A 143 4.85 -8.10 -2.14
CA GLY A 143 4.60 -9.41 -2.77
C GLY A 143 5.11 -9.53 -4.22
N GLY A 144 5.30 -8.40 -4.89
CA GLY A 144 5.90 -8.29 -6.23
C GLY A 144 7.42 -8.20 -6.26
N SER A 145 8.09 -8.08 -5.10
CA SER A 145 9.54 -7.88 -5.05
C SER A 145 10.34 -9.10 -5.47
N ILE A 146 11.43 -8.84 -6.19
CA ILE A 146 12.40 -9.87 -6.59
C ILE A 146 13.45 -10.10 -5.48
N PRO A 147 14.23 -11.20 -5.53
CA PRO A 147 15.23 -11.48 -4.51
C PRO A 147 16.18 -10.30 -4.26
N GLY A 148 16.31 -9.93 -2.98
CA GLY A 148 17.17 -8.84 -2.50
C GLY A 148 16.49 -7.47 -2.38
N GLU A 149 15.29 -7.25 -2.95
CA GLU A 149 14.59 -5.96 -2.81
C GLU A 149 14.02 -5.77 -1.42
N ASP A 150 13.29 -6.75 -0.87
CA ASP A 150 12.80 -6.71 0.51
C ASP A 150 13.96 -6.60 1.52
N ASP A 151 15.08 -7.31 1.28
CA ASP A 151 16.27 -7.24 2.13
C ASP A 151 16.87 -5.82 2.17
N LEU A 152 16.90 -5.14 1.02
CA LEU A 152 17.32 -3.75 0.92
C LEU A 152 16.32 -2.84 1.65
N SER A 153 15.02 -3.04 1.45
CA SER A 153 13.96 -2.28 2.11
C SER A 153 14.09 -2.35 3.63
N LEU A 154 14.21 -3.55 4.19
CA LEU A 154 14.38 -3.80 5.62
C LEU A 154 15.68 -3.17 6.16
N LYS A 155 16.80 -3.39 5.48
CA LYS A 155 18.11 -2.85 5.89
C LYS A 155 18.09 -1.32 5.95
N MET A 156 17.52 -0.68 4.93
CA MET A 156 17.48 0.77 4.83
C MET A 156 16.46 1.36 5.79
N ALA A 157 15.27 0.78 5.93
CA ALA A 157 14.29 1.18 6.94
C ALA A 157 14.91 1.14 8.35
N ALA A 158 15.65 0.08 8.70
CA ALA A 158 16.37 0.00 9.97
C ALA A 158 17.45 1.10 10.12
N LYS A 159 18.23 1.36 9.07
CA LYS A 159 19.26 2.41 9.05
C LYS A 159 18.67 3.80 9.32
N TYR A 160 17.53 4.12 8.71
CA TYR A 160 16.86 5.42 8.84
C TYR A 160 15.80 5.47 9.95
N LYS A 161 15.61 4.35 10.67
CA LYS A 161 14.60 4.18 11.74
C LYS A 161 13.16 4.41 11.26
N TYR A 162 12.86 3.99 10.02
CA TYR A 162 11.51 4.02 9.48
C TYR A 162 10.69 2.84 9.99
N LYS A 163 9.38 3.06 10.18
CA LYS A 163 8.41 1.99 10.39
C LYS A 163 8.17 1.25 9.07
N GLY A 164 7.73 0.00 9.16
CA GLY A 164 7.57 -0.88 8.00
C GLY A 164 6.21 -1.56 7.94
N PHE A 165 5.47 -1.35 6.85
CA PHE A 165 4.24 -2.10 6.53
C PHE A 165 4.48 -3.03 5.33
N GLY A 166 3.49 -3.85 4.97
CA GLY A 166 3.57 -4.75 3.83
C GLY A 166 2.28 -4.84 3.02
N GLY A 167 2.44 -5.18 1.75
CA GLY A 167 1.35 -5.34 0.79
C GLY A 167 1.76 -6.26 -0.36
N SER A 168 0.80 -6.92 -0.98
CA SER A 168 1.10 -7.91 -2.02
C SER A 168 1.52 -7.30 -3.34
N ASP A 169 1.13 -6.05 -3.59
CA ASP A 169 1.21 -5.37 -4.90
C ASP A 169 0.63 -6.27 -6.00
N SER A 170 -0.53 -6.84 -5.66
CA SER A 170 -1.18 -7.85 -6.47
C SER A 170 -1.91 -7.20 -7.65
N HIS A 171 -1.54 -7.63 -8.85
CA HIS A 171 -2.20 -7.29 -10.11
C HIS A 171 -3.07 -8.44 -10.66
N VAL A 172 -2.96 -9.62 -10.02
CA VAL A 172 -3.64 -10.85 -10.39
C VAL A 172 -4.12 -11.57 -9.13
N VAL A 173 -5.32 -12.12 -9.21
CA VAL A 173 -6.04 -12.72 -8.08
C VAL A 173 -5.21 -13.67 -7.21
N SER A 174 -4.33 -14.48 -7.82
CA SER A 174 -3.56 -15.50 -7.10
C SER A 174 -2.43 -14.95 -6.22
N ARG A 175 -2.08 -13.66 -6.31
CA ARG A 175 -0.98 -13.05 -5.54
C ARG A 175 -1.42 -12.25 -4.33
N ILE A 176 -2.72 -12.01 -4.18
CA ILE A 176 -3.24 -11.28 -3.01
C ILE A 176 -2.80 -11.94 -1.71
N GLY A 177 -2.41 -11.13 -0.73
CA GLY A 177 -1.94 -11.58 0.56
C GLY A 177 -0.53 -12.13 0.60
N TYR A 178 0.25 -12.13 -0.49
CA TYR A 178 1.66 -12.59 -0.43
C TYR A 178 2.47 -11.84 0.63
N CYS A 179 2.19 -10.54 0.79
CA CYS A 179 2.58 -9.76 1.95
C CYS A 179 1.34 -8.99 2.44
N ALA A 180 1.33 -8.67 3.73
CA ALA A 180 0.25 -7.97 4.41
C ALA A 180 0.81 -7.15 5.57
N THR A 181 -0.07 -6.43 6.26
CA THR A 181 0.23 -5.66 7.45
C THR A 181 -0.66 -6.13 8.60
N ASP A 182 -0.03 -6.54 9.70
CA ASP A 182 -0.77 -6.84 10.94
C ASP A 182 -0.90 -5.58 11.79
N PHE A 183 -2.14 -5.36 12.23
CA PHE A 183 -2.56 -4.32 13.17
C PHE A 183 -3.00 -5.00 14.47
N PRO A 184 -2.07 -5.28 15.41
CA PRO A 184 -2.39 -5.96 16.65
C PRO A 184 -3.35 -5.11 17.48
N GLU A 185 -4.35 -5.78 18.06
CA GLU A 185 -5.36 -5.20 18.98
C GLU A 185 -6.19 -4.03 18.42
N GLN A 186 -6.08 -3.76 17.12
CA GLN A 186 -6.82 -2.70 16.43
C GLN A 186 -7.91 -3.30 15.55
N LYS A 187 -8.97 -2.52 15.36
CA LYS A 187 -10.09 -2.82 14.47
C LYS A 187 -10.18 -1.70 13.46
N ILE A 188 -10.09 -2.04 12.18
CA ILE A 188 -10.13 -1.10 11.07
C ILE A 188 -11.38 -1.42 10.26
N TYR A 189 -12.34 -0.51 10.26
CA TYR A 189 -13.61 -0.67 9.52
C TYR A 189 -13.72 0.30 8.34
N ASN A 190 -12.97 1.39 8.37
CA ASN A 190 -13.01 2.43 7.37
C ASN A 190 -11.60 3.04 7.17
N MET A 191 -11.51 4.00 6.25
CA MET A 191 -10.24 4.64 5.92
C MET A 191 -9.66 5.47 7.07
N ASP A 192 -10.49 6.18 7.84
CA ASP A 192 -10.03 6.98 8.98
C ASP A 192 -9.39 6.07 10.05
N ASP A 193 -9.97 4.90 10.32
CA ASP A 193 -9.38 3.91 11.22
C ASP A 193 -8.00 3.45 10.71
N LEU A 194 -7.87 3.21 9.41
CA LEU A 194 -6.59 2.79 8.80
C LEU A 194 -5.54 3.90 8.90
N VAL A 195 -5.90 5.14 8.54
CA VAL A 195 -5.00 6.29 8.65
C VAL A 195 -4.56 6.49 10.10
N ASN A 196 -5.47 6.45 11.07
CA ASN A 196 -5.15 6.57 12.49
C ASN A 196 -4.22 5.43 12.97
N ALA A 197 -4.43 4.20 12.49
CA ALA A 197 -3.57 3.06 12.82
C ALA A 197 -2.15 3.22 12.25
N LEU A 198 -2.04 3.73 11.02
CA LEU A 198 -0.77 4.03 10.36
C LEU A 198 -0.02 5.20 11.03
N GLU A 199 -0.71 6.26 11.42
CA GLU A 199 -0.13 7.36 12.19
C GLU A 199 0.33 6.91 13.58
N GLY A 200 -0.51 6.12 14.27
CA GLY A 200 -0.18 5.54 15.57
C GLY A 200 1.05 4.63 15.52
N GLY A 201 1.27 3.93 14.40
CA GLY A 201 2.49 3.17 14.15
C GLY A 201 2.59 1.82 14.83
N SER A 202 1.49 1.33 15.40
CA SER A 202 1.41 -0.02 15.96
C SER A 202 0.98 -0.99 14.86
N PHE A 203 1.90 -1.27 13.95
CA PHE A 203 1.71 -2.22 12.86
C PHE A 203 3.04 -2.89 12.50
N HIS A 204 2.99 -4.03 11.82
CA HIS A 204 4.18 -4.65 11.26
C HIS A 204 3.87 -5.41 9.97
N ALA A 205 4.84 -5.38 9.05
CA ALA A 205 4.77 -6.15 7.82
C ALA A 205 4.85 -7.65 8.09
N VAL A 206 4.06 -8.44 7.35
CA VAL A 206 4.01 -9.91 7.42
C VAL A 206 4.16 -10.47 6.01
N SER A 207 5.00 -11.50 5.84
CA SER A 207 5.09 -12.27 4.59
C SER A 207 4.26 -13.54 4.74
N LEU A 208 3.29 -13.75 3.85
CA LEU A 208 2.52 -15.00 3.73
C LEU A 208 2.83 -15.75 2.43
N ARG A 209 3.91 -15.36 1.72
CA ARG A 209 4.41 -16.09 0.54
C ARG A 209 4.58 -17.58 0.89
N PRO A 210 4.15 -18.49 0.00
CA PRO A 210 4.38 -19.92 0.18
C PRO A 210 5.86 -20.20 0.39
N THR A 211 6.19 -20.98 1.41
CA THR A 211 7.53 -21.50 1.60
C THR A 211 7.72 -22.72 0.69
N GLN A 212 8.96 -23.14 0.43
CA GLN A 212 9.24 -24.36 -0.36
C GLN A 212 8.64 -25.65 0.24
N SER A 213 8.03 -25.55 1.43
CA SER A 213 7.42 -26.61 2.21
C SER A 213 5.91 -26.73 2.02
N ASP A 214 5.27 -25.81 1.29
CA ASP A 214 3.81 -25.70 1.12
C ASP A 214 3.31 -26.25 -0.23
#